data_AF-C9RC60-F1
#
_entry.id   AF-C9RC60-F1
#
_cell.length_a   1.000
_cell.length_b   1.000
_cell.length_c   1.000
_cell.angle_alpha   90.00
_cell.angle_beta   90.00
_cell.angle_gamma   90.00
#
_symmetry.space_group_name_H-M   'P 1'
#
loop_
_entity.id
_entity.type
_entity.pdbx_description
1 polymer ?
#
loop_
_entity_poly.entity_id
_entity_poly.type
_entity_poly.pdbx_seq_one_letter_code
_entity_poly.pdbx_strand_id
1 'polypeptide(L)'
;MDLKTKVKEILQKREEAVREAYRRIPQQYHAFITLLDQSEVVAGFEAKLDDELRRLGAYTRGGKTYLRVRVPYFTVEGRLQWFADLHREAGKKFHVKSNVRELARYMLRTGKRPPEDVPLIVTIESEIFGTLEGESRIYWDGGGASSTNPLEVAKTSALGRAIAQAGIGLIGTGPASAQEVEEARAAVNGAEAEGKASLPAQESRPEARPWEGEVVILSPPSRKEKGWVARAATRDGEKVNLLGDAVEHAVPELSYRVEGVRKGDWVKVEKMELQVTEDEIGLDNLLS
;
A
#
# COMPACT_ATOMS: atom_id res chain seq x y z
N MET A 1 22.70 -21.00 9.00
CA MET A 1 23.47 -19.74 9.04
C MET A 1 23.37 -19.16 10.44
N ASP A 2 24.47 -18.80 11.07
CA ASP A 2 24.42 -18.16 12.39
C ASP A 2 23.91 -16.70 12.29
N LEU A 3 23.36 -16.20 13.40
CA LEU A 3 22.74 -14.87 13.45
C LEU A 3 23.74 -13.74 13.19
N LYS A 4 25.01 -13.89 13.60
CA LYS A 4 26.05 -12.86 13.41
C LYS A 4 26.41 -12.71 11.95
N THR A 5 26.60 -13.83 11.25
CA THR A 5 26.89 -13.85 9.82
C THR A 5 25.73 -13.21 9.05
N LYS A 6 24.47 -13.55 9.40
CA LYS A 6 23.29 -12.92 8.78
C LYS A 6 23.24 -11.41 9.03
N VAL A 7 23.51 -10.94 10.24
CA VAL A 7 23.55 -9.51 10.57
C VAL A 7 24.65 -8.79 9.76
N LYS A 8 25.85 -9.37 9.70
CA LYS A 8 26.98 -8.80 8.95
C LYS A 8 26.69 -8.70 7.45
N GLU A 9 26.09 -9.72 6.85
CA GLU A 9 25.67 -9.69 5.44
C GLU A 9 24.62 -8.61 5.17
N ILE A 10 23.63 -8.46 6.07
CA ILE A 10 22.63 -7.39 5.93
C ILE A 10 23.30 -6.02 5.99
N LEU A 11 24.19 -5.79 6.96
CA LEU A 11 24.91 -4.52 7.07
C LEU A 11 25.76 -4.23 5.83
N GLN A 12 26.49 -5.22 5.32
CA GLN A 12 27.29 -5.09 4.10
C GLN A 12 26.42 -4.74 2.90
N LYS A 13 25.29 -5.45 2.72
CA LYS A 13 24.34 -5.18 1.63
C LYS A 13 23.76 -3.76 1.72
N ARG A 14 23.50 -3.26 2.94
CA ARG A 14 22.96 -1.91 3.17
C ARG A 14 24.01 -0.83 2.89
N GLU A 15 25.26 -1.06 3.30
CA GLU A 15 26.37 -0.18 2.96
C GLU A 15 26.58 -0.09 1.45
N GLU A 16 26.52 -1.23 0.75
CA GLU A 16 26.64 -1.28 -0.70
C GLU A 16 25.48 -0.56 -1.41
N ALA A 17 24.25 -0.69 -0.88
CA ALA A 17 23.10 0.07 -1.38
C ALA A 17 23.28 1.60 -1.20
N VAL A 18 23.87 2.05 -0.09
CA VAL A 18 24.22 3.47 0.10
C VAL A 18 25.25 3.91 -0.93
N ARG A 19 26.35 3.16 -1.11
CA ARG A 19 27.38 3.48 -2.11
C ARG A 19 26.79 3.55 -3.52
N GLU A 20 25.90 2.62 -3.86
CA GLU A 20 25.22 2.59 -5.15
C GLU A 20 24.29 3.80 -5.34
N ALA A 21 23.59 4.25 -4.29
CA ALA A 21 22.77 5.46 -4.37
C ALA A 21 23.61 6.69 -4.73
N TYR A 22 24.75 6.90 -4.06
CA TYR A 22 25.68 8.00 -4.37
C TYR A 22 26.34 7.86 -5.75
N ARG A 23 26.49 6.64 -6.27
CA ARG A 23 27.00 6.39 -7.63
C ARG A 23 25.97 6.75 -8.71
N ARG A 24 24.70 6.44 -8.48
CA ARG A 24 23.60 6.64 -9.46
C ARG A 24 23.10 8.06 -9.54
N ILE A 25 23.06 8.76 -8.40
CA ILE A 25 22.58 10.13 -8.35
C ILE A 25 23.72 11.08 -8.74
N PRO A 26 23.52 12.01 -9.68
CA PRO A 26 24.52 13.02 -10.03
C PRO A 26 24.99 13.81 -8.81
N GLN A 27 26.27 14.18 -8.79
CA GLN A 27 26.92 14.78 -7.62
C GLN A 27 26.21 16.04 -7.12
N GLN A 28 25.68 16.87 -8.02
CA GLN A 28 24.98 18.10 -7.62
C GLN A 28 23.70 17.85 -6.81
N TYR A 29 23.13 16.63 -6.85
CA TYR A 29 21.92 16.27 -6.12
C TYR A 29 22.20 15.42 -4.87
N HIS A 30 23.46 15.14 -4.52
CA HIS A 30 23.81 14.31 -3.35
C HIS A 30 23.25 14.87 -2.03
N ALA A 31 23.07 16.19 -1.92
CA ALA A 31 22.46 16.83 -0.75
C ALA A 31 21.01 16.36 -0.48
N PHE A 32 20.33 15.78 -1.47
CA PHE A 32 18.98 15.25 -1.35
C PHE A 32 18.93 13.75 -1.04
N ILE A 33 20.08 13.12 -0.77
CA ILE A 33 20.15 11.73 -0.30
C ILE A 33 20.10 11.72 1.24
N THR A 34 19.01 11.24 1.79
CA THR A 34 18.82 11.06 3.23
C THR A 34 18.95 9.59 3.61
N LEU A 35 19.54 9.28 4.76
CA LEU A 35 19.55 7.92 5.30
C LEU A 35 18.39 7.76 6.28
N LEU A 36 17.45 6.87 5.95
CA LEU A 36 16.32 6.55 6.81
C LEU A 36 16.68 5.36 7.71
N ASP A 37 16.50 5.52 9.02
CA ASP A 37 16.62 4.41 9.96
C ASP A 37 15.43 3.45 9.76
N GLN A 38 15.74 2.17 9.59
CA GLN A 38 14.76 1.10 9.41
C GLN A 38 15.10 -0.08 10.31
N SER A 39 14.08 -0.87 10.61
CA SER A 39 14.22 -2.12 11.37
C SER A 39 13.95 -3.31 10.48
N GLU A 40 14.92 -4.22 10.36
CA GLU A 40 14.81 -5.44 9.56
C GLU A 40 14.77 -6.68 10.44
N VAL A 41 13.81 -7.56 10.18
CA VAL A 41 13.70 -8.84 10.91
C VAL A 41 14.86 -9.73 10.52
N VAL A 42 15.71 -10.05 11.49
CA VAL A 42 16.85 -10.97 11.29
C VAL A 42 16.54 -12.37 11.82
N ALA A 43 15.61 -12.50 12.77
CA ALA A 43 15.09 -13.80 13.20
C ALA A 43 13.62 -13.69 13.67
N GLY A 44 12.82 -14.72 13.36
CA GLY A 44 11.42 -14.85 13.80
C GLY A 44 11.25 -15.33 15.24
N PHE A 45 12.29 -15.19 16.07
CA PHE A 45 12.31 -15.52 17.49
C PHE A 45 13.18 -14.51 18.24
N GLU A 46 13.04 -14.41 19.56
CA GLU A 46 13.92 -13.58 20.40
C GLU A 46 15.23 -14.32 20.68
N ALA A 47 16.27 -13.95 19.93
CA ALA A 47 17.60 -14.50 20.13
C ALA A 47 18.24 -13.90 21.39
N LYS A 48 19.03 -14.70 22.10
CA LYS A 48 19.91 -14.19 23.15
C LYS A 48 21.02 -13.36 22.48
N LEU A 49 20.94 -12.04 22.61
CA LEU A 49 21.91 -11.12 22.04
C LEU A 49 23.14 -10.99 22.95
N ASP A 50 24.31 -11.22 22.38
CA ASP A 50 25.58 -10.86 23.01
C ASP A 50 25.95 -9.40 22.72
N ASP A 51 27.05 -8.94 23.31
CA ASP A 51 27.47 -7.55 23.21
C ASP A 51 27.87 -7.16 21.79
N GLU A 52 28.38 -8.10 20.99
CA GLU A 52 28.70 -7.86 19.58
C GLU A 52 27.43 -7.57 18.78
N LEU A 53 26.40 -8.42 18.89
CA LEU A 53 25.13 -8.23 18.19
C LEU A 53 24.43 -6.92 18.60
N ARG A 54 24.44 -6.57 19.88
CA ARG A 54 23.88 -5.29 20.37
C ARG A 54 24.61 -4.09 19.79
N ARG A 55 25.95 -4.13 19.73
CA ARG A 55 26.77 -3.06 19.11
C ARG A 55 26.51 -2.92 17.61
N LEU A 56 26.20 -4.02 16.93
CA LEU A 56 25.80 -4.02 15.52
C LEU A 56 24.37 -3.50 15.30
N GLY A 57 23.63 -3.14 16.36
CA GLY A 57 22.28 -2.58 16.27
C GLY A 57 21.16 -3.62 16.31
N ALA A 58 21.46 -4.86 16.70
CA ALA A 58 20.44 -5.88 16.91
C ALA A 58 19.66 -5.64 18.21
N TYR A 59 18.35 -5.90 18.19
CA TYR A 59 17.48 -5.80 19.36
C TYR A 59 16.32 -6.79 19.23
N THR A 60 15.68 -7.17 20.34
CA THR A 60 14.48 -8.02 20.34
C THR A 60 13.24 -7.18 20.67
N ARG A 61 12.10 -7.52 20.06
CA ARG A 61 10.81 -6.91 20.34
C ARG A 61 9.71 -7.85 19.87
N GLY A 62 8.66 -8.04 20.67
CA GLY A 62 7.45 -8.74 20.24
C GLY A 62 7.70 -10.15 19.69
N GLY A 63 8.56 -10.94 20.32
CA GLY A 63 8.81 -12.31 19.90
C GLY A 63 9.81 -12.47 18.74
N LYS A 64 10.43 -11.39 18.25
CA LYS A 64 11.38 -11.42 17.12
C LYS A 64 12.67 -10.69 17.42
N THR A 65 13.69 -10.94 16.60
CA THR A 65 14.95 -10.21 16.59
C THR A 65 15.05 -9.33 15.35
N TYR A 66 15.37 -8.07 15.57
CA TYR A 66 15.49 -7.01 14.58
C TYR A 66 16.92 -6.49 14.51
N LEU A 67 17.24 -5.86 13.40
CA LEU A 67 18.47 -5.11 13.17
C LEU A 67 18.11 -3.69 12.72
N ARG A 68 18.68 -2.68 13.39
CA ARG A 68 18.62 -1.30 12.91
C ARG A 68 19.57 -1.12 11.74
N VAL A 69 19.05 -0.71 10.60
CA VAL A 69 19.81 -0.44 9.39
C VAL A 69 19.47 0.94 8.86
N ARG A 70 20.37 1.52 8.06
CA ARG A 70 20.11 2.76 7.33
C ARG A 70 19.92 2.45 5.86
N VAL A 71 18.85 2.99 5.28
CA VAL A 71 18.51 2.82 3.87
C VAL A 71 18.55 4.18 3.19
N PRO A 72 19.23 4.33 2.04
CA PRO A 72 19.25 5.59 1.34
C PRO A 72 17.87 5.89 0.76
N TYR A 73 17.46 7.15 0.86
CA TYR A 73 16.22 7.69 0.33
C TYR A 73 16.53 8.99 -0.40
N PHE A 74 16.13 9.08 -1.67
CA PHE A 74 16.28 10.30 -2.45
C PHE A 74 14.98 11.08 -2.38
N THR A 75 15.03 12.27 -1.78
CA THR A 75 13.85 13.04 -1.43
C THR A 75 13.04 13.47 -2.65
N VAL A 76 11.74 13.70 -2.47
CA VAL A 76 10.87 14.23 -3.54
C VAL A 76 11.36 15.60 -4.00
N GLU A 77 11.89 16.41 -3.09
CA GLU A 77 12.53 17.69 -3.42
C GLU A 77 13.70 17.51 -4.39
N GLY A 78 14.60 16.56 -4.10
CA GLY A 78 15.71 16.25 -5.01
C GLY A 78 15.24 15.74 -6.38
N ARG A 79 14.17 14.93 -6.42
CA ARG A 79 13.55 14.50 -7.68
C ARG A 79 13.00 15.67 -8.47
N LEU A 80 12.29 16.58 -7.81
CA LEU A 80 11.71 17.76 -8.46
C LEU A 80 12.80 18.72 -8.96
N GLN A 81 13.84 18.96 -8.16
CA GLN A 81 14.97 19.78 -8.57
C GLN A 81 15.66 19.20 -9.81
N TRP A 82 15.99 17.91 -9.79
CA TRP A 82 16.61 17.24 -10.93
C TRP A 82 15.68 17.26 -12.17
N PHE A 83 14.39 16.97 -12.00
CA PHE A 83 13.42 17.03 -13.09
C PHE A 83 13.31 18.44 -13.70
N ALA A 84 13.27 19.47 -12.86
CA ALA A 84 13.20 20.86 -13.29
C ALA A 84 14.49 21.30 -14.01
N ASP A 85 15.64 20.85 -13.55
CA ASP A 85 16.93 21.16 -14.17
C ASP A 85 17.04 20.58 -15.59
N LEU A 86 16.59 19.33 -15.80
CA LEU A 86 16.52 18.75 -17.14
C LEU A 86 15.63 19.56 -18.09
N HIS A 87 14.48 20.06 -17.60
CA HIS A 87 13.60 20.92 -18.39
C HIS A 87 14.23 22.27 -18.70
N ARG A 88 14.85 22.89 -17.70
CA ARG A 88 15.54 24.18 -17.84
C ARG A 88 16.68 24.09 -18.84
N GLU A 89 17.52 23.04 -18.75
CA GLU A 89 18.63 22.79 -19.67
C GLU A 89 18.16 22.56 -21.10
N ALA A 90 17.03 21.88 -21.30
CA ALA A 90 16.44 21.65 -22.62
C ALA A 90 15.61 22.84 -23.16
N GLY A 91 15.43 23.92 -22.38
CA GLY A 91 14.52 25.01 -22.72
C GLY A 91 13.06 24.58 -22.85
N LYS A 92 12.67 23.56 -22.09
CA LYS A 92 11.35 22.93 -22.09
C LYS A 92 10.56 23.25 -20.83
N LYS A 93 9.25 23.03 -20.89
CA LYS A 93 8.31 23.27 -19.80
C LYS A 93 7.63 21.98 -19.34
N PHE A 94 7.08 22.05 -18.14
CA PHE A 94 6.17 21.04 -17.63
C PHE A 94 5.09 21.71 -16.78
N HIS A 95 3.97 21.03 -16.61
CA HIS A 95 2.86 21.48 -15.79
C HIS A 95 2.37 20.36 -14.88
N VAL A 96 2.11 20.69 -13.62
CA VAL A 96 1.70 19.72 -12.59
C VAL A 96 0.24 19.96 -12.23
N LYS A 97 -0.59 18.94 -12.41
CA LYS A 97 -2.01 18.90 -12.03
C LYS A 97 -2.19 17.88 -10.90
N SER A 98 -3.23 18.07 -10.08
CA SER A 98 -3.57 17.11 -9.02
C SER A 98 -5.04 17.20 -8.66
N ASN A 99 -5.65 16.09 -8.24
CA ASN A 99 -7.05 16.04 -7.80
C ASN A 99 -7.29 16.62 -6.38
N VAL A 100 -6.29 17.23 -5.75
CA VAL A 100 -6.38 17.73 -4.36
C VAL A 100 -7.48 18.77 -4.15
N ARG A 101 -7.78 19.58 -5.18
CA ARG A 101 -8.84 20.60 -5.10
C ARG A 101 -10.22 19.96 -5.12
N GLU A 102 -10.40 18.93 -5.93
CA GLU A 102 -11.60 18.12 -6.03
C GLU A 102 -11.88 17.43 -4.68
N LEU A 103 -10.84 16.83 -4.08
CA LEU A 103 -10.92 16.22 -2.75
C LEU A 103 -11.28 17.26 -1.67
N ALA A 104 -10.64 18.43 -1.67
CA ALA A 104 -10.96 19.50 -0.73
C ALA A 104 -12.41 20.01 -0.90
N ARG A 105 -12.89 20.18 -2.14
CA ARG A 105 -14.28 20.57 -2.43
C ARG A 105 -15.28 19.50 -2.00
N TYR A 106 -14.94 18.21 -2.13
CA TYR A 106 -15.77 17.13 -1.59
C TYR A 106 -15.92 17.31 -0.09
N MET A 107 -14.82 17.43 0.65
CA MET A 107 -14.82 17.57 2.11
C MET A 107 -15.62 18.79 2.58
N LEU A 108 -15.45 19.92 1.91
CA LEU A 108 -16.19 21.15 2.24
C LEU A 108 -17.69 21.02 2.00
N ARG A 109 -18.12 20.27 0.96
CA ARG A 109 -19.55 20.10 0.63
C ARG A 109 -20.23 19.05 1.49
N THR A 110 -19.54 17.95 1.79
CA THR A 110 -20.15 16.79 2.46
C THR A 110 -19.89 16.77 3.97
N GLY A 111 -18.90 17.53 4.45
CA GLY A 111 -18.39 17.42 5.82
C GLY A 111 -17.70 16.09 6.12
N LYS A 112 -17.44 15.26 5.10
CA LYS A 112 -16.89 13.90 5.23
C LYS A 112 -15.55 13.79 4.52
N ARG A 113 -14.71 12.86 4.99
CA ARG A 113 -13.50 12.44 4.28
C ARG A 113 -13.91 11.74 2.96
N PRO A 114 -13.13 11.88 1.88
CA PRO A 114 -13.28 11.06 0.67
C PRO A 114 -13.26 9.57 1.03
N PRO A 115 -13.93 8.72 0.23
CA PRO A 115 -13.83 7.26 0.38
C PRO A 115 -12.38 6.77 0.42
N GLU A 116 -12.08 5.72 1.18
CA GLU A 116 -10.71 5.25 1.44
C GLU A 116 -9.97 4.76 0.19
N ASP A 117 -10.72 4.33 -0.81
CA ASP A 117 -10.30 3.84 -2.11
C ASP A 117 -10.00 4.95 -3.11
N VAL A 118 -10.36 6.21 -2.80
CA VAL A 118 -10.03 7.36 -3.67
C VAL A 118 -8.61 7.83 -3.38
N PRO A 119 -7.65 7.64 -4.31
CA PRO A 119 -6.28 8.09 -4.11
C PRO A 119 -6.14 9.60 -4.38
N LEU A 120 -5.03 10.14 -3.93
CA LEU A 120 -4.54 11.40 -4.46
C LEU A 120 -3.73 11.13 -5.73
N ILE A 121 -4.09 11.79 -6.82
CA ILE A 121 -3.48 11.66 -8.14
C ILE A 121 -2.76 12.95 -8.49
N VAL A 122 -1.53 12.82 -9.00
CA VAL A 122 -0.73 13.90 -9.58
C VAL A 122 -0.39 13.52 -11.02
N THR A 123 -0.66 14.42 -11.95
CA THR A 123 -0.30 14.27 -13.37
C THR A 123 0.70 15.36 -13.73
N ILE A 124 1.77 15.00 -14.42
CA ILE A 124 2.77 15.93 -14.96
C ILE A 124 2.68 15.86 -16.48
N GLU A 125 2.33 16.97 -17.11
CA GLU A 125 2.46 17.16 -18.55
C GLU A 125 3.86 17.71 -18.83
N SER A 126 4.75 16.88 -19.37
CA SER A 126 6.15 17.20 -19.65
C SER A 126 6.42 17.25 -21.15
N GLU A 127 7.07 18.31 -21.61
CA GLU A 127 7.51 18.40 -23.01
C GLU A 127 8.71 17.48 -23.33
N ILE A 128 9.37 16.90 -22.31
CA ILE A 128 10.49 15.95 -22.49
C ILE A 128 9.99 14.51 -22.38
N PHE A 129 9.17 14.21 -21.36
CA PHE A 129 8.82 12.84 -20.97
C PHE A 129 7.37 12.46 -21.30
N GLY A 130 6.59 13.35 -21.92
CA GLY A 130 5.17 13.15 -22.15
C GLY A 130 4.35 13.28 -20.87
N THR A 131 3.29 12.49 -20.74
CA THR A 131 2.43 12.50 -19.55
C THR A 131 2.94 11.49 -18.53
N LEU A 132 3.20 11.95 -17.31
CA LEU A 132 3.57 11.13 -16.17
C LEU A 132 2.48 11.18 -15.11
N GLU A 133 2.23 10.06 -14.45
CA GLU A 133 1.19 9.98 -13.43
C GLU A 133 1.73 9.34 -12.14
N GLY A 134 1.24 9.83 -11.01
CA GLY A 134 1.57 9.27 -9.72
C GLY A 134 0.36 9.28 -8.82
N GLU A 135 0.14 8.16 -8.16
CA GLU A 135 -0.95 7.96 -7.23
C GLU A 135 -0.41 7.70 -5.83
N SER A 136 -1.10 8.19 -4.81
CA SER A 136 -0.78 7.89 -3.43
C SER A 136 -2.04 7.80 -2.58
N ARG A 137 -2.04 6.82 -1.67
CA ARG A 137 -3.10 6.70 -0.67
C ARG A 137 -3.06 7.89 0.29
N ILE A 138 -4.24 8.32 0.74
CA ILE A 138 -4.37 9.37 1.75
C ILE A 138 -4.52 8.73 3.13
N TYR A 139 -3.58 9.02 4.01
CA TYR A 139 -3.53 8.47 5.36
C TYR A 139 -4.14 9.43 6.37
N TRP A 140 -5.46 9.37 6.51
CA TRP A 140 -6.22 10.29 7.37
C TRP A 140 -5.91 10.17 8.87
N ASP A 141 -5.55 8.97 9.32
CA ASP A 141 -5.25 8.67 10.72
C ASP A 141 -3.79 8.17 10.89
N GLY A 142 -2.92 8.55 9.94
CA GLY A 142 -1.51 8.20 9.97
C GLY A 142 -0.73 8.94 11.08
N GLY A 143 0.40 8.37 11.51
CA GLY A 143 1.32 9.04 12.43
C GLY A 143 2.12 10.18 11.76
N GLY A 144 2.81 10.98 12.58
CA GLY A 144 3.73 12.02 12.09
C GLY A 144 3.03 13.11 11.26
N ALA A 145 3.62 13.49 10.13
CA ALA A 145 3.11 14.57 9.28
C ALA A 145 1.71 14.27 8.67
N SER A 146 1.35 13.00 8.49
CA SER A 146 0.02 12.62 8.00
C SER A 146 -1.09 12.92 8.99
N SER A 147 -0.78 13.00 10.30
CA SER A 147 -1.78 13.33 11.32
C SER A 147 -2.29 14.78 11.22
N THR A 148 -1.46 15.68 10.71
CA THR A 148 -1.79 17.10 10.59
C THR A 148 -2.10 17.51 9.15
N ASN A 149 -1.39 16.95 8.17
CA ASN A 149 -1.46 17.36 6.76
C ASN A 149 -1.56 16.15 5.80
N PRO A 150 -2.60 15.30 5.90
CA PRO A 150 -2.70 14.05 5.15
C PRO A 150 -2.72 14.26 3.61
N LEU A 151 -3.40 15.31 3.15
CA LEU A 151 -3.46 15.65 1.72
C LEU A 151 -2.12 16.13 1.16
N GLU A 152 -1.34 16.89 1.95
CA GLU A 152 -0.03 17.38 1.53
C GLU A 152 0.98 16.23 1.40
N VAL A 153 0.96 15.32 2.37
CA VAL A 153 1.81 14.12 2.36
C VAL A 153 1.48 13.23 1.16
N ALA A 154 0.19 12.94 0.94
CA ALA A 154 -0.24 12.15 -0.22
C ALA A 154 0.13 12.83 -1.54
N LYS A 155 0.01 14.17 -1.63
CA LYS A 155 0.42 14.93 -2.81
C LYS A 155 1.91 14.84 -3.09
N THR A 156 2.72 14.94 -2.06
CA THR A 156 4.17 14.85 -2.17
C THR A 156 4.59 13.45 -2.62
N SER A 157 3.97 12.41 -2.06
CA SER A 157 4.19 11.02 -2.47
C SER A 157 3.77 10.76 -3.93
N ALA A 158 2.58 11.20 -4.33
CA ALA A 158 2.08 11.10 -5.70
C ALA A 158 3.00 11.84 -6.70
N LEU A 159 3.42 13.06 -6.37
CA LEU A 159 4.38 13.81 -7.19
C LEU A 159 5.71 13.07 -7.35
N GLY A 160 6.26 12.56 -6.25
CA GLY A 160 7.51 11.79 -6.27
C GLY A 160 7.42 10.52 -7.13
N ARG A 161 6.23 9.89 -7.20
CA ARG A 161 5.94 8.72 -8.04
C ARG A 161 5.80 9.08 -9.51
N ALA A 162 5.12 10.18 -9.84
CA ALA A 162 5.03 10.68 -11.20
C ALA A 162 6.42 10.97 -11.78
N ILE A 163 7.28 11.68 -11.03
CA ILE A 163 8.66 11.97 -11.47
C ILE A 163 9.50 10.69 -11.61
N ALA A 164 9.28 9.69 -10.75
CA ALA A 164 10.00 8.42 -10.80
C ALA A 164 9.72 7.63 -12.10
N GLN A 165 8.57 7.85 -12.76
CA GLN A 165 8.28 7.24 -14.07
C GLN A 165 9.27 7.72 -15.16
N ALA A 166 9.84 8.92 -15.02
CA ALA A 166 10.90 9.42 -15.90
C ALA A 166 12.30 8.84 -15.57
N GLY A 167 12.40 7.88 -14.65
CA GLY A 167 13.66 7.28 -14.22
C GLY A 167 14.46 8.12 -13.21
N ILE A 168 13.92 9.26 -12.77
CA ILE A 168 14.62 10.21 -11.91
C ILE A 168 14.56 9.76 -10.45
N GLY A 169 15.73 9.70 -9.82
CA GLY A 169 15.81 9.46 -8.37
C GLY A 169 15.53 8.02 -7.93
N LEU A 170 15.63 7.05 -8.85
CA LEU A 170 15.43 5.63 -8.56
C LEU A 170 16.67 5.00 -7.92
N ILE A 171 16.63 4.81 -6.60
CA ILE A 171 17.70 4.18 -5.82
C ILE A 171 17.24 2.85 -5.20
N GLY A 172 16.97 1.85 -6.05
CA GLY A 172 16.83 0.43 -5.65
C GLY A 172 15.61 0.04 -4.79
N THR A 173 14.85 1.01 -4.23
CA THR A 173 13.62 0.76 -3.46
C THR A 173 12.34 0.85 -4.29
N GLY A 174 12.45 1.12 -5.60
CA GLY A 174 11.30 1.36 -6.47
C GLY A 174 10.62 2.72 -6.21
N PRO A 175 9.39 2.93 -6.71
CA PRO A 175 8.67 4.20 -6.59
C PRO A 175 8.02 4.42 -5.20
N ALA A 176 8.11 3.46 -4.29
CA ALA A 176 7.48 3.54 -2.97
C ALA A 176 8.03 4.71 -2.13
N SER A 177 7.13 5.45 -1.48
CA SER A 177 7.50 6.49 -0.53
C SER A 177 8.09 5.88 0.75
N ALA A 178 8.83 6.69 1.50
CA ALA A 178 9.37 6.28 2.80
C ALA A 178 8.29 5.76 3.76
N GLN A 179 7.13 6.43 3.76
CA GLN A 179 5.99 6.09 4.60
C GLN A 179 5.33 4.78 4.19
N GLU A 180 5.16 4.50 2.90
CA GLU A 180 4.56 3.23 2.46
C GLU A 180 5.51 2.05 2.71
N VAL A 181 6.83 2.26 2.64
CA VAL A 181 7.81 1.25 3.05
C VAL A 181 7.73 0.99 4.56
N GLU A 182 7.57 2.05 5.36
CA GLU A 182 7.40 1.94 6.80
C GLU A 182 6.09 1.23 7.16
N GLU A 183 4.98 1.56 6.50
CA GLU A 183 3.66 0.99 6.74
C GLU A 183 3.48 -0.41 6.19
N ALA A 184 3.95 -0.72 4.98
CA ALA A 184 3.92 -2.10 4.46
C ALA A 184 4.68 -3.03 5.41
N ARG A 185 5.75 -2.54 6.04
CA ARG A 185 6.50 -3.28 7.06
C ARG A 185 5.79 -3.27 8.41
N ALA A 186 5.14 -2.18 8.80
CA ALA A 186 4.31 -2.12 10.01
C ALA A 186 3.13 -3.10 9.91
N ALA A 187 2.51 -3.25 8.74
CA ALA A 187 1.45 -4.22 8.47
C ALA A 187 1.97 -5.67 8.54
N VAL A 188 3.17 -5.95 8.01
CA VAL A 188 3.83 -7.27 8.18
C VAL A 188 4.20 -7.53 9.65
N ASN A 189 4.65 -6.51 10.38
CA ASN A 189 4.99 -6.63 11.80
C ASN A 189 3.75 -6.72 12.71
N GLY A 190 2.65 -6.06 12.35
CA GLY A 190 1.37 -6.04 13.08
C GLY A 190 0.51 -7.28 12.82
N ALA A 191 0.49 -7.78 11.58
CA ALA A 191 -0.22 -9.02 11.24
C ALA A 191 0.37 -10.25 11.95
N GLU A 192 1.67 -10.24 12.29
CA GLU A 192 2.26 -11.30 13.11
C GLU A 192 2.02 -11.13 14.63
N ALA A 193 1.65 -9.94 15.10
CA ALA A 193 1.24 -9.70 16.48
C ALA A 193 -0.23 -10.11 16.72
N GLU A 194 -1.10 -9.91 15.72
CA GLU A 194 -2.50 -10.39 15.77
C GLU A 194 -2.62 -11.90 15.54
N GLY A 195 -1.60 -12.55 14.96
CA GLY A 195 -1.53 -14.01 14.83
C GLY A 195 -1.23 -14.77 16.14
N LYS A 196 -0.95 -14.08 17.25
CA LYS A 196 -0.76 -14.68 18.59
C LYS A 196 -1.41 -13.86 19.71
N ALA A 197 -2.53 -13.21 19.44
CA ALA A 197 -3.48 -12.93 20.51
C ALA A 197 -4.10 -14.26 20.93
N SER A 198 -3.80 -14.68 22.15
CA SER A 198 -4.43 -15.81 22.85
C SER A 198 -5.92 -15.86 22.55
N LEU A 199 -6.38 -16.95 21.92
CA LEU A 199 -7.80 -17.28 21.78
C LEU A 199 -8.45 -17.14 23.16
N PRO A 200 -9.41 -16.21 23.35
CA PRO A 200 -10.30 -16.30 24.48
C PRO A 200 -11.08 -17.61 24.38
N ALA A 201 -11.39 -18.16 25.55
CA ALA A 201 -12.06 -19.43 25.73
C ALA A 201 -13.28 -19.62 24.81
N GLN A 202 -13.40 -20.85 24.29
CA GLN A 202 -14.55 -21.46 23.63
C GLN A 202 -15.83 -20.58 23.57
N GLU A 203 -15.93 -19.75 22.55
CA GLU A 203 -17.25 -19.42 21.99
C GLU A 203 -17.61 -20.50 20.97
N SER A 204 -18.83 -21.03 21.14
CA SER A 204 -19.44 -22.09 20.33
C SER A 204 -19.16 -21.88 18.85
N ARG A 205 -18.55 -22.88 18.18
CA ARG A 205 -18.41 -22.90 16.73
C ARG A 205 -19.77 -22.58 16.10
N PRO A 206 -19.89 -21.53 15.27
CA PRO A 206 -21.15 -21.24 14.60
C PRO A 206 -21.52 -22.45 13.73
N GLU A 207 -22.74 -22.94 13.93
CA GLU A 207 -23.30 -24.02 13.15
C GLU A 207 -23.48 -23.56 11.70
N ALA A 208 -23.20 -24.46 10.76
CA ALA A 208 -23.43 -24.20 9.34
C ALA A 208 -24.94 -24.17 9.08
N ARG A 209 -25.44 -23.10 8.48
CA ARG A 209 -26.87 -22.94 8.15
C ARG A 209 -27.03 -22.61 6.67
N PRO A 210 -28.10 -23.09 6.01
CA PRO A 210 -28.47 -22.61 4.68
C PRO A 210 -28.62 -21.09 4.71
N TRP A 211 -28.13 -20.43 3.68
CA TRP A 211 -28.14 -18.98 3.57
C TRP A 211 -28.36 -18.56 2.13
N GLU A 212 -29.20 -17.54 1.99
CA GLU A 212 -29.50 -16.89 0.73
C GLU A 212 -29.54 -15.38 0.98
N GLY A 213 -28.93 -14.60 0.09
CA GLY A 213 -28.94 -13.15 0.21
C GLY A 213 -28.33 -12.42 -0.97
N GLU A 214 -28.63 -11.13 -1.05
CA GLU A 214 -28.02 -10.20 -2.00
C GLU A 214 -26.72 -9.65 -1.42
N VAL A 215 -25.67 -9.64 -2.25
CA VAL A 215 -24.35 -9.14 -1.88
C VAL A 215 -23.76 -8.27 -2.98
N VAL A 216 -23.00 -7.25 -2.58
CA VAL A 216 -22.14 -6.43 -3.47
C VAL A 216 -20.70 -6.88 -3.29
N ILE A 217 -20.00 -7.16 -4.39
CA ILE A 217 -18.61 -7.62 -4.35
C ILE A 217 -17.69 -6.45 -4.02
N LEU A 218 -16.88 -6.59 -2.97
CA LEU A 218 -15.96 -5.55 -2.49
C LEU A 218 -14.52 -5.74 -2.97
N SER A 219 -14.17 -6.95 -3.45
CA SER A 219 -12.81 -7.24 -3.87
C SER A 219 -12.78 -8.24 -5.04
N PRO A 220 -11.79 -8.15 -5.95
CA PRO A 220 -11.59 -9.16 -6.97
C PRO A 220 -11.44 -10.58 -6.36
N PRO A 221 -11.98 -11.62 -7.02
CA PRO A 221 -11.76 -13.00 -6.61
C PRO A 221 -10.28 -13.35 -6.56
N SER A 222 -9.87 -14.09 -5.54
CA SER A 222 -8.51 -14.60 -5.41
C SER A 222 -8.53 -16.11 -5.17
N ARG A 223 -7.64 -16.83 -5.85
CA ARG A 223 -7.51 -18.28 -5.70
C ARG A 223 -6.76 -18.63 -4.40
N LYS A 224 -7.36 -19.45 -3.54
CA LYS A 224 -6.79 -19.99 -2.30
C LYS A 224 -6.80 -21.51 -2.33
N GLU A 225 -6.16 -22.15 -1.34
CA GLU A 225 -6.09 -23.62 -1.22
C GLU A 225 -7.46 -24.32 -1.22
N LYS A 226 -8.52 -23.63 -0.78
CA LYS A 226 -9.89 -24.17 -0.66
C LYS A 226 -10.86 -23.75 -1.77
N GLY A 227 -10.37 -23.03 -2.79
CA GLY A 227 -11.19 -22.49 -3.89
C GLY A 227 -11.04 -20.98 -4.07
N TRP A 228 -11.93 -20.41 -4.87
CA TRP A 228 -12.01 -18.96 -5.10
C TRP A 228 -12.65 -18.25 -3.93
N VAL A 229 -12.07 -17.10 -3.55
CA VAL A 229 -12.55 -16.27 -2.44
C VAL A 229 -12.70 -14.82 -2.87
N ALA A 230 -13.83 -14.20 -2.54
CA ALA A 230 -14.09 -12.77 -2.69
C ALA A 230 -14.72 -12.19 -1.41
N ARG A 231 -14.41 -10.93 -1.09
CA ARG A 231 -15.11 -10.18 -0.06
C ARG A 231 -16.38 -9.56 -0.64
N ALA A 232 -17.46 -9.59 0.11
CA ALA A 232 -18.72 -8.97 -0.27
C ALA A 232 -19.38 -8.29 0.93
N ALA A 233 -20.32 -7.38 0.67
CA ALA A 233 -21.21 -6.80 1.67
C ALA A 233 -22.65 -7.21 1.38
N THR A 234 -23.41 -7.62 2.39
CA THR A 234 -24.86 -7.82 2.26
C THR A 234 -25.58 -6.48 2.11
N ARG A 235 -26.85 -6.51 1.74
CA ARG A 235 -27.72 -5.31 1.68
C ARG A 235 -27.76 -4.52 2.99
N ASP A 236 -27.64 -5.18 4.13
CA ASP A 236 -27.62 -4.56 5.46
C ASP A 236 -26.23 -4.02 5.86
N GLY A 237 -25.24 -4.09 4.96
CA GLY A 237 -23.87 -3.62 5.17
C GLY A 237 -22.96 -4.60 5.92
N GLU A 238 -23.42 -5.83 6.17
CA GLU A 238 -22.63 -6.87 6.82
C GLU A 238 -21.55 -7.41 5.87
N LYS A 239 -20.30 -7.48 6.32
CA LYS A 239 -19.19 -8.00 5.52
C LYS A 239 -19.13 -9.52 5.59
N VAL A 240 -19.10 -10.18 4.43
CA VAL A 240 -18.99 -11.63 4.30
C VAL A 240 -17.86 -12.03 3.33
N ASN A 241 -17.35 -13.24 3.50
CA ASN A 241 -16.38 -13.87 2.61
C ASN A 241 -17.10 -14.98 1.83
N LEU A 242 -17.12 -14.83 0.51
CA LEU A 242 -17.66 -15.83 -0.41
C LEU A 242 -16.56 -16.85 -0.72
N LEU A 243 -16.90 -18.14 -0.72
CA LEU A 243 -16.00 -19.23 -1.04
C LEU A 243 -16.67 -20.23 -1.98
N GLY A 244 -16.08 -20.50 -3.14
CA GLY A 244 -16.57 -21.54 -4.06
C GLY A 244 -16.27 -21.20 -5.51
N ASP A 245 -16.41 -22.19 -6.40
CA ASP A 245 -16.06 -22.01 -7.82
C ASP A 245 -16.96 -20.98 -8.52
N ALA A 246 -18.21 -20.84 -8.08
CA ALA A 246 -19.13 -19.80 -8.57
C ALA A 246 -18.62 -18.35 -8.33
N VAL A 247 -17.63 -18.16 -7.46
CA VAL A 247 -17.03 -16.86 -7.14
C VAL A 247 -15.96 -16.44 -8.17
N GLU A 248 -15.46 -17.36 -9.00
CA GLU A 248 -14.33 -17.11 -9.92
C GLU A 248 -14.51 -15.88 -10.81
N HIS A 249 -15.74 -15.66 -11.29
CA HIS A 249 -16.07 -14.60 -12.24
C HIS A 249 -16.83 -13.43 -11.59
N ALA A 250 -16.79 -13.31 -10.27
CA ALA A 250 -17.43 -12.20 -9.58
C ALA A 250 -16.72 -10.88 -9.90
N VAL A 251 -17.48 -9.87 -10.30
CA VAL A 251 -16.96 -8.54 -10.63
C VAL A 251 -17.19 -7.61 -9.44
N PRO A 252 -16.16 -6.87 -8.98
CA PRO A 252 -16.33 -5.84 -7.95
C PRO A 252 -17.45 -4.85 -8.30
N GLU A 253 -18.09 -4.29 -7.27
CA GLU A 253 -19.16 -3.29 -7.35
C GLU A 253 -20.49 -3.79 -7.95
N LEU A 254 -20.52 -4.98 -8.56
CA LEU A 254 -21.75 -5.60 -9.01
C LEU A 254 -22.48 -6.34 -7.88
N SER A 255 -23.80 -6.35 -7.99
CA SER A 255 -24.70 -7.04 -7.06
C SER A 255 -25.02 -8.45 -7.54
N TYR A 256 -25.01 -9.41 -6.62
CA TYR A 256 -25.32 -10.80 -6.90
C TYR A 256 -26.29 -11.36 -5.86
N ARG A 257 -27.20 -12.23 -6.30
CA ARG A 257 -27.94 -13.12 -5.41
C ARG A 257 -27.10 -14.38 -5.21
N VAL A 258 -26.84 -14.73 -3.95
CA VAL A 258 -25.98 -15.84 -3.56
C VAL A 258 -26.77 -16.83 -2.72
N GLU A 259 -26.69 -18.12 -3.08
CA GLU A 259 -27.23 -19.24 -2.32
C GLU A 259 -26.08 -20.16 -1.88
N GLY A 260 -26.13 -20.64 -0.64
CA GLY A 260 -25.17 -21.61 -0.14
C GLY A 260 -25.25 -21.85 1.36
N VAL A 261 -24.10 -22.17 1.96
CA VAL A 261 -24.01 -22.52 3.38
C VAL A 261 -23.17 -21.49 4.13
N ARG A 262 -23.79 -20.79 5.07
CA ARG A 262 -23.14 -19.77 5.90
C ARG A 262 -22.63 -20.37 7.21
N LYS A 263 -21.41 -19.97 7.59
CA LYS A 263 -20.77 -20.32 8.85
C LYS A 263 -19.98 -19.11 9.38
N GLY A 264 -20.61 -18.34 10.27
CA GLY A 264 -20.09 -17.03 10.68
C GLY A 264 -20.05 -16.08 9.49
N ASP A 265 -18.89 -15.48 9.23
CA ASP A 265 -18.70 -14.51 8.15
C ASP A 265 -18.32 -15.17 6.81
N TRP A 266 -18.39 -16.51 6.73
CA TRP A 266 -18.09 -17.26 5.51
C TRP A 266 -19.37 -17.83 4.91
N VAL A 267 -19.53 -17.63 3.61
CA VAL A 267 -20.58 -18.25 2.80
C VAL A 267 -19.90 -19.16 1.79
N LYS A 268 -20.08 -20.47 1.94
CA LYS A 268 -19.72 -21.43 0.88
C LYS A 268 -20.79 -21.31 -0.19
N VAL A 269 -20.44 -20.69 -1.31
CA VAL A 269 -21.33 -20.38 -2.43
C VAL A 269 -21.56 -21.65 -3.25
N GLU A 270 -22.82 -22.03 -3.38
CA GLU A 270 -23.26 -23.12 -4.25
C GLU A 270 -23.82 -22.57 -5.56
N LYS A 271 -24.47 -21.39 -5.51
CA LYS A 271 -25.03 -20.71 -6.67
C LYS A 271 -24.90 -19.19 -6.52
N MET A 272 -24.62 -18.51 -7.63
CA MET A 272 -24.41 -17.05 -7.68
C MET A 272 -24.97 -16.50 -8.99
N GLU A 273 -25.90 -15.56 -8.90
CA GLU A 273 -26.58 -14.96 -10.05
C GLU A 273 -26.41 -13.45 -10.04
N LEU A 274 -25.91 -12.87 -11.13
CA LEU A 274 -25.77 -11.43 -11.28
C LEU A 274 -27.15 -10.76 -11.27
N GLN A 275 -27.32 -9.78 -10.38
CA GLN A 275 -28.49 -8.90 -10.38
C GLN A 275 -28.17 -7.72 -11.29
N VAL A 276 -28.77 -7.69 -12.48
CA VAL A 276 -28.71 -6.53 -13.36
C VAL A 276 -29.82 -5.58 -12.91
N THR A 277 -29.45 -4.49 -12.25
CA THR A 277 -30.37 -3.35 -12.07
C THR A 277 -30.51 -2.65 -13.42
N GLU A 278 -31.74 -2.48 -13.91
CA GLU A 278 -32.03 -1.81 -15.19
C GLU A 278 -31.65 -0.31 -15.20
N ASP A 279 -31.26 0.25 -14.05
CA ASP A 279 -30.76 1.60 -13.93
C ASP A 279 -29.21 1.61 -14.03
N GLU A 280 -28.69 2.43 -14.95
CA GLU A 280 -27.27 2.70 -15.25
C GLU A 280 -26.63 1.95 -16.43
N ILE A 281 -27.29 1.97 -17.60
CA ILE A 281 -26.56 2.02 -18.88
C ILE A 281 -26.56 3.46 -19.38
N GLY A 282 -25.70 4.28 -18.77
CA GLY A 282 -25.27 5.57 -19.30
C GLY A 282 -24.10 5.42 -20.28
N LEU A 283 -24.16 4.42 -21.18
CA LEU A 283 -23.10 4.14 -22.16
C LEU A 283 -22.93 5.24 -23.23
N ASP A 284 -23.86 6.20 -23.31
CA ASP A 284 -23.80 7.28 -24.29
C ASP A 284 -22.87 8.44 -23.90
N ASN A 285 -22.43 8.54 -22.64
CA ASN A 285 -21.57 9.65 -22.17
C ASN A 285 -20.06 9.35 -22.23
N LEU A 286 -19.65 8.17 -22.71
CA LEU A 286 -18.24 7.77 -22.80
C LEU A 286 -17.66 7.86 -24.23
N LEU A 287 -18.47 8.27 -25.21
CA LEU A 287 -18.04 8.42 -26.61
C LEU A 287 -18.30 9.80 -27.21
N SER A 288 -18.57 10.82 -26.39
CA SER A 288 -18.71 12.22 -26.82
C SER A 288 -17.57 13.10 -26.33
#